data_AF-A0A6S6R9L3-F1
#
_entry.id   AF-A0A6S6R9L3-F1
#
_cell.length_a   1.000
_cell.length_b   1.000
_cell.length_c   1.000
_cell.angle_alpha   90.00
_cell.angle_beta   90.00
_cell.angle_gamma   90.00
#
_symmetry.space_group_name_H-M   'P 1'
#
loop_
_entity.id
_entity.type
_entity.pdbx_description
1 polymer ?
#
loop_
_entity_poly.entity_id
_entity_poly.type
_entity_poly.pdbx_seq_one_letter_code
_entity_poly.pdbx_strand_id
1 'polypeptide(L)'
;MMFVRYGLLAIIGFTGGFVIAAGLVAFITVIGVLTRLAIRTNTASRIMMYEDVVVLGAGIGNIVILFELNLPFGIIGMIIFGGFAGSFVGCLAVALEEVIQVFPIFAQRIKLKFGIPFIVFCLALGKGVGALLHLYMKYK
;
A
#
# COMPACT_ATOMS: atom_id res chain seq x y z
N MET A 1 1.87 -39.74 -17.77
CA MET A 1 2.76 -38.57 -17.58
C MET A 1 2.05 -37.21 -17.67
N MET A 2 1.04 -37.01 -18.53
CA MET A 2 0.29 -35.73 -18.61
C MET A 2 -0.45 -35.35 -17.31
N PHE A 3 -1.16 -36.27 -16.67
CA PHE A 3 -1.92 -35.98 -15.44
C PHE A 3 -1.04 -35.48 -14.28
N VAL A 4 0.17 -36.04 -14.13
CA VAL A 4 1.13 -35.61 -13.10
C VAL A 4 1.60 -34.18 -13.35
N ARG A 5 1.82 -33.79 -14.62
CA ARG A 5 2.21 -32.42 -14.99
C ARG A 5 1.09 -31.43 -14.71
N TYR A 6 -0.16 -31.74 -15.07
CA TYR A 6 -1.31 -30.88 -14.77
C TYR A 6 -1.58 -30.78 -13.26
N GLY A 7 -1.42 -31.87 -12.51
CA GLY A 7 -1.51 -31.85 -11.04
C GLY A 7 -0.46 -30.94 -10.40
N LEU A 8 0.80 -31.04 -10.83
CA LEU A 8 1.88 -30.15 -10.37
C LEU A 8 1.61 -28.68 -10.72
N LEU A 9 1.18 -28.40 -11.95
CA LEU A 9 0.82 -27.04 -12.39
C LEU A 9 -0.33 -26.45 -11.57
N ALA A 10 -1.35 -27.26 -11.27
CA ALA A 10 -2.48 -26.84 -10.43
C ALA A 10 -2.03 -26.51 -9.00
N ILE A 11 -1.18 -27.35 -8.40
CA ILE A 11 -0.66 -27.11 -7.05
C ILE A 11 0.19 -25.83 -7.01
N ILE A 12 1.13 -25.67 -7.96
CA ILE A 12 1.99 -24.48 -8.02
C ILE A 12 1.16 -23.22 -8.23
N GLY A 13 0.19 -23.26 -9.15
CA GLY A 13 -0.72 -22.14 -9.41
C GLY A 13 -1.56 -21.79 -8.18
N PHE A 14 -2.09 -22.79 -7.48
CA PHE A 14 -2.91 -22.58 -6.28
C PHE A 14 -2.09 -22.01 -5.13
N THR A 15 -0.91 -22.57 -4.85
CA THR A 15 -0.03 -22.06 -3.80
C THR A 15 0.49 -20.66 -4.10
N GLY A 16 0.85 -20.40 -5.37
CA GLY A 16 1.28 -19.06 -5.81
C GLY A 16 0.16 -18.04 -5.65
N GLY A 17 -1.05 -18.36 -6.08
CA GLY A 17 -2.22 -17.51 -5.90
C GLY A 17 -2.51 -17.19 -4.43
N PHE A 18 -2.41 -18.19 -3.55
CA PHE A 18 -2.63 -18.00 -2.12
C PHE A 18 -1.60 -17.06 -1.48
N VAL A 19 -0.31 -17.25 -1.82
CA VAL A 19 0.78 -16.39 -1.33
C VAL A 19 0.62 -14.94 -1.80
N ILE A 20 0.27 -14.73 -3.07
CA ILE A 20 0.07 -13.39 -3.62
C ILE A 20 -1.15 -12.70 -2.97
N ALA A 21 -2.26 -13.42 -2.82
CA ALA A 21 -3.46 -12.88 -2.18
C ALA A 21 -3.20 -12.49 -0.72
N ALA A 22 -2.59 -13.39 0.06
CA ALA A 22 -2.20 -13.11 1.44
C ALA A 22 -1.21 -11.94 1.52
N GLY A 23 -0.22 -11.88 0.63
CA GLY A 23 0.75 -10.80 0.57
C GLY A 23 0.13 -9.43 0.29
N LEU A 24 -0.83 -9.36 -0.65
CA LEU A 24 -1.52 -8.12 -1.00
C LEU A 24 -2.37 -7.59 0.15
N VAL A 25 -3.16 -8.46 0.80
CA VAL A 25 -4.00 -8.07 1.94
C VAL A 25 -3.16 -7.67 3.14
N ALA A 26 -2.11 -8.45 3.45
CA ALA A 26 -1.17 -8.13 4.52
C ALA A 26 -0.44 -6.80 4.27
N PHE A 27 -0.03 -6.53 3.03
CA PHE A 27 0.65 -5.28 2.69
C PHE A 27 -0.24 -4.05 2.91
N ILE A 28 -1.48 -4.08 2.41
CA ILE A 28 -2.41 -2.96 2.50
C ILE A 28 -2.81 -2.70 3.97
N THR A 29 -2.99 -3.75 4.76
CA THR A 29 -3.33 -3.65 6.19
C THR A 29 -2.14 -3.16 7.03
N VAL A 30 -0.93 -3.67 6.79
CA VAL A 30 0.30 -3.29 7.55
C VAL A 30 0.71 -1.84 7.30
N ILE A 31 0.61 -1.34 6.06
CA ILE A 31 0.87 0.08 5.78
C ILE A 31 -0.14 0.98 6.52
N GLY A 32 -1.32 0.45 6.85
CA GLY A 32 -2.34 1.17 7.61
C GLY A 32 -3.19 2.09 6.75
N VAL A 33 -3.28 1.86 5.43
CA VAL A 33 -4.18 2.62 4.55
C VAL A 33 -5.62 2.49 5.02
N LEU A 34 -6.05 1.25 5.32
CA LEU A 34 -7.42 0.92 5.73
C LEU A 34 -7.76 1.51 7.10
N THR A 35 -6.89 1.31 8.08
CA THR A 35 -7.10 1.81 9.45
C THR A 35 -7.17 3.33 9.48
N ARG A 36 -6.36 4.01 8.66
CA ARG A 36 -6.33 5.47 8.55
C ARG A 36 -7.56 6.05 7.86
N LEU A 37 -8.07 5.38 6.82
CA LEU A 37 -9.36 5.70 6.20
C LEU A 37 -10.51 5.53 7.20
N ALA A 38 -10.54 4.42 7.94
CA ALA A 38 -11.57 4.14 8.94
C ALA A 38 -11.57 5.17 10.10
N ILE A 39 -10.39 5.59 10.55
CA ILE A 39 -10.24 6.61 11.60
C ILE A 39 -10.70 7.99 11.07
N ARG A 40 -10.29 8.39 9.86
CA ARG A 40 -10.69 9.71 9.29
C ARG A 40 -12.19 9.82 9.00
N THR A 41 -12.84 8.70 8.70
CA THR A 41 -14.29 8.64 8.47
C THR A 41 -15.09 8.41 9.76
N ASN A 42 -14.47 8.48 10.94
CA ASN A 42 -15.07 8.18 12.24
C ASN A 42 -15.78 6.81 12.28
N THR A 43 -15.35 5.87 11.44
CA THR A 43 -15.94 4.52 11.31
C THR A 43 -14.90 3.45 11.64
N ALA A 44 -14.06 3.71 12.66
CA ALA A 44 -13.06 2.75 13.14
C ALA A 44 -13.70 1.43 13.66
N SER A 45 -14.98 1.47 14.04
CA SER A 45 -15.74 0.28 14.46
C SER A 45 -15.98 -0.73 13.33
N ARG A 46 -15.94 -0.33 12.05
CA ARG A 46 -16.22 -1.22 10.90
C ARG A 46 -15.01 -1.47 9.99
N ILE A 47 -13.82 -1.64 10.55
CA ILE A 47 -12.60 -1.94 9.78
C ILE A 47 -12.77 -3.20 8.89
N MET A 48 -13.47 -4.22 9.39
CA MET A 48 -13.69 -5.48 8.65
C MET A 48 -14.44 -5.26 7.33
N MET A 49 -15.42 -4.34 7.28
CA MET A 49 -16.11 -4.01 6.02
C MET A 49 -15.17 -3.34 5.00
N TYR A 50 -14.20 -2.53 5.44
CA TYR A 50 -13.23 -1.93 4.51
C TYR A 50 -12.31 -3.00 3.91
N GLU A 51 -11.92 -3.99 4.71
CA GLU A 51 -11.11 -5.10 4.25
C GLU A 51 -11.86 -5.96 3.23
N ASP A 52 -13.12 -6.29 3.50
CA ASP A 52 -13.98 -7.04 2.57
C ASP A 52 -14.14 -6.31 1.22
N VAL A 53 -14.32 -4.98 1.24
CA VAL A 53 -14.41 -4.17 0.02
C VAL A 53 -13.10 -4.20 -0.78
N VAL A 54 -11.95 -4.18 -0.11
CA VAL A 54 -10.64 -4.29 -0.77
C VAL A 54 -10.44 -5.69 -1.37
N VAL A 55 -10.82 -6.74 -0.64
CA VAL A 55 -10.75 -8.13 -1.15
C VAL A 55 -11.64 -8.30 -2.38
N LEU A 56 -12.87 -7.79 -2.34
CA LEU A 56 -13.77 -7.79 -3.49
C LEU A 56 -13.21 -6.99 -4.66
N GLY A 57 -12.66 -5.80 -4.40
CA GLY A 57 -12.03 -4.96 -5.42
C GLY A 57 -10.81 -5.64 -6.08
N ALA A 58 -9.96 -6.29 -5.28
CA ALA A 58 -8.82 -7.05 -5.77
C ALA A 58 -9.26 -8.27 -6.61
N GLY A 59 -10.33 -8.96 -6.18
CA GLY A 59 -10.93 -10.06 -6.93
C GLY A 59 -11.46 -9.61 -8.30
N ILE A 60 -12.25 -8.53 -8.33
CA ILE A 60 -12.77 -7.97 -9.58
C ILE A 60 -11.63 -7.49 -10.48
N GLY A 61 -10.66 -6.76 -9.94
CA GLY A 61 -9.49 -6.28 -10.68
C GLY A 61 -8.68 -7.42 -11.29
N ASN A 62 -8.49 -8.52 -10.56
CA ASN A 62 -7.80 -9.70 -11.06
C ASN A 62 -8.55 -10.34 -12.23
N ILE A 63 -9.88 -10.46 -12.16
CA ILE A 63 -10.71 -10.96 -13.26
C ILE A 63 -10.56 -10.06 -14.50
N VAL A 64 -10.62 -8.74 -14.33
CA VAL A 64 -10.50 -7.79 -15.44
C VAL A 64 -9.15 -7.91 -16.15
N ILE A 65 -8.05 -8.02 -15.38
CA ILE A 65 -6.69 -8.17 -15.91
C ILE A 65 -6.52 -9.54 -16.58
N LEU A 66 -6.99 -10.61 -15.95
CA LEU A 66 -6.75 -11.99 -16.41
C LEU A 66 -7.53 -12.35 -17.67
N PHE A 67 -8.74 -11.83 -17.82
CA PHE A 67 -9.56 -12.04 -19.01
C PHE A 67 -9.36 -10.98 -20.11
N GLU A 68 -8.41 -10.05 -19.92
CA GLU A 68 -8.20 -8.89 -20.80
C GLU A 68 -9.52 -8.26 -21.23
N LEU A 69 -10.42 -8.08 -20.25
CA LEU A 69 -11.73 -7.52 -20.51
C LEU A 69 -11.53 -6.08 -21.00
N ASN A 70 -11.62 -5.91 -22.32
CA ASN A 70 -11.67 -4.62 -22.99
C ASN A 70 -12.98 -3.95 -22.61
N LEU A 71 -13.03 -3.43 -21.38
CA LEU A 71 -14.12 -2.61 -20.90
C LEU A 71 -14.02 -1.28 -21.64
N PRO A 72 -14.99 -0.92 -22.50
CA PRO A 72 -15.02 0.37 -23.15
C PRO A 72 -15.47 1.41 -22.11
N PHE A 73 -14.65 1.63 -21.10
CA PHE A 73 -14.78 2.78 -20.22
C PHE A 73 -14.48 4.00 -21.09
N GLY A 74 -15.54 4.67 -21.53
CA GLY A 74 -15.41 5.96 -22.19
C GLY A 74 -14.64 6.95 -21.33
N ILE A 75 -14.41 8.16 -21.86
CA ILE A 75 -13.61 9.21 -21.21
C ILE A 75 -14.02 9.44 -19.74
N ILE A 76 -15.32 9.38 -19.43
CA ILE A 76 -15.87 9.55 -18.07
C ILE A 76 -15.41 8.42 -17.13
N GLY A 77 -15.39 7.17 -17.60
CA GLY A 77 -14.94 6.03 -16.79
C GLY A 77 -13.46 6.12 -16.45
N MET A 78 -12.63 6.57 -17.40
CA MET A 78 -11.20 6.80 -17.17
C MET A 78 -10.95 7.93 -16.16
N ILE A 79 -11.73 9.03 -16.22
CA ILE A 79 -11.61 10.14 -15.26
C ILE A 79 -11.93 9.66 -13.84
N ILE A 80 -13.04 8.92 -13.68
CA ILE A 80 -13.46 8.39 -12.38
C ILE A 80 -12.41 7.41 -11.85
N PHE A 81 -11.97 6.46 -12.68
CA PHE A 81 -10.93 5.50 -12.31
C PHE A 81 -9.61 6.20 -11.93
N GLY A 82 -9.19 7.18 -12.71
CA GLY A 82 -8.01 8.00 -12.43
C GLY A 82 -8.12 8.76 -11.10
N GLY A 83 -9.30 9.30 -10.78
CA GLY A 83 -9.58 9.96 -9.51
C GLY A 83 -9.46 9.02 -8.31
N PHE A 84 -10.02 7.80 -8.41
CA PHE A 84 -9.89 6.79 -7.36
C PHE A 84 -8.45 6.27 -7.22
N ALA A 85 -7.76 6.00 -8.35
CA ALA A 85 -6.37 5.58 -8.34
C ALA A 85 -5.47 6.66 -7.70
N GLY A 86 -5.65 7.92 -8.06
CA GLY A 86 -4.91 9.03 -7.47
C GLY A 86 -5.18 9.20 -5.96
N SER A 87 -6.44 9.07 -5.55
CA SER A 87 -6.82 9.13 -4.13
C SER A 87 -6.18 7.98 -3.33
N PHE A 88 -6.17 6.77 -3.89
CA PHE A 88 -5.52 5.61 -3.27
C PHE A 88 -4.00 5.81 -3.12
N VAL A 89 -3.31 6.28 -4.16
CA VAL A 89 -1.88 6.59 -4.11
C VAL A 89 -1.59 7.70 -3.09
N GLY A 90 -2.45 8.72 -2.99
CA GLY A 90 -2.35 9.76 -1.97
C GLY A 90 -2.45 9.21 -0.54
N CYS A 91 -3.43 8.33 -0.29
CA CYS A 91 -3.56 7.67 1.01
C CYS A 91 -2.37 6.76 1.33
N LEU A 92 -1.85 6.02 0.34
CA LEU A 92 -0.63 5.23 0.47
C LEU A 92 0.57 6.09 0.84
N ALA A 93 0.77 7.23 0.18
CA ALA A 93 1.90 8.13 0.45
C ALA A 93 1.88 8.66 1.89
N VAL A 94 0.73 9.10 2.38
CA VAL A 94 0.57 9.58 3.77
C VAL A 94 0.78 8.44 4.77
N ALA A 95 0.25 7.25 4.48
CA ALA A 95 0.40 6.10 5.35
C ALA A 95 1.87 5.66 5.46
N LEU A 96 2.60 5.64 4.34
CA LEU A 96 4.04 5.37 4.30
C LEU A 96 4.84 6.41 5.07
N GLU A 97 4.54 7.70 4.91
CA GLU A 97 5.23 8.75 5.66
C GLU A 97 5.13 8.52 7.16
N GLU A 98 3.93 8.18 7.66
CA GLU A 98 3.75 7.95 9.09
C GLU A 98 4.49 6.71 9.59
N VAL A 99 4.47 5.60 8.84
CA VAL A 99 5.25 4.40 9.19
C VAL A 99 6.75 4.71 9.27
N ILE A 100 7.27 5.51 8.32
CA ILE A 100 8.67 5.92 8.30
C ILE A 100 9.02 6.78 9.52
N GLN A 101 8.11 7.66 9.96
CA GLN A 101 8.33 8.49 11.14
C GLN A 101 8.37 7.69 12.44
N VAL A 102 7.65 6.56 12.54
CA VAL A 102 7.68 5.71 13.75
C VAL A 102 8.97 4.90 13.85
N PHE A 103 9.63 4.57 12.74
CA PHE A 103 10.87 3.78 12.71
C PHE A 103 12.00 4.32 13.61
N PRO A 104 12.39 5.61 13.53
CA PRO A 104 13.41 6.17 14.42
C PRO A 104 12.97 6.18 15.90
N ILE A 105 11.68 6.31 16.19
CA ILE A 105 11.14 6.24 17.56
C ILE A 105 11.25 4.80 18.10
N PHE A 106 10.92 3.80 17.30
CA PHE A 106 11.13 2.39 17.65
C PHE A 106 12.61 2.08 17.91
N ALA A 107 13.51 2.56 17.07
CA ALA A 107 14.95 2.41 17.28
C ALA A 107 15.38 2.96 18.65
N GLN A 108 14.90 4.16 19.03
CA GLN A 108 15.10 4.77 20.37
C GLN A 108 14.59 3.90 21.51
N ARG A 109 13.37 3.36 21.38
CA ARG A 109 12.72 2.55 22.44
C ARG A 109 13.45 1.23 22.71
N ILE A 110 14.09 0.62 21.71
CA ILE A 110 14.83 -0.65 21.86
C ILE A 110 16.20 -0.44 22.55
N LYS A 111 16.57 0.81 22.92
CA LYS A 111 17.84 1.14 23.58
C LYS A 111 19.07 0.59 22.83
N LEU A 112 19.10 0.70 21.49
CA LEU A 112 20.35 0.55 20.74
C LEU A 112 21.36 1.60 21.24
N LYS A 113 22.26 1.19 22.13
CA LYS A 113 23.11 2.10 22.93
C LYS A 113 24.09 2.94 22.11
N PHE A 114 24.39 2.55 20.87
CA PHE A 114 25.31 3.26 19.99
C PHE A 114 24.72 3.33 18.57
N GLY A 115 24.34 4.52 18.11
CA GLY A 115 23.95 4.76 16.71
C GLY A 115 22.65 5.55 16.51
N ILE A 116 21.77 5.60 17.50
CA ILE A 116 20.48 6.27 17.37
C ILE A 116 20.57 7.79 17.23
N PRO A 117 21.37 8.53 18.02
CA PRO A 117 21.54 9.96 17.79
C PRO A 117 22.07 10.28 16.38
N PHE A 118 22.88 9.39 15.80
CA PHE A 118 23.37 9.52 14.43
C PHE A 118 22.26 9.31 13.39
N ILE A 119 21.42 8.29 13.57
CA ILE A 119 20.26 8.03 12.69
C ILE A 119 19.28 9.20 12.72
N VAL A 120 18.98 9.74 13.91
CA VAL A 120 18.08 10.88 14.09
C VAL A 120 18.68 12.14 13.47
N PHE A 121 20.00 12.36 13.61
CA PHE A 121 20.70 13.47 12.98
C PHE A 121 20.68 13.39 11.45
N CYS A 122 20.94 12.22 10.86
CA CYS A 122 20.81 12.00 9.42
C CYS A 122 19.38 12.20 8.91
N LEU A 123 18.36 11.76 9.67
CA LEU A 123 16.95 11.99 9.34
C LEU A 123 16.56 13.47 9.42
N ALA A 124 17.00 14.17 10.46
CA ALA A 124 16.76 15.59 10.64
C ALA A 124 17.44 16.41 9.52
N LEU A 125 18.68 16.06 9.14
CA LEU A 125 19.35 16.64 7.99
C LEU A 125 18.62 16.34 6.68
N GLY A 126 18.20 15.09 6.45
CA GLY A 126 17.44 14.72 5.26
C GLY A 126 16.12 15.48 5.13
N LYS A 127 15.34 15.58 6.22
CA LYS A 127 14.11 16.38 6.27
C LYS A 127 14.41 17.88 6.08
N GLY A 128 15.49 18.40 6.68
CA GLY A 128 15.91 19.79 6.53
C GLY A 128 16.30 20.15 5.09
N VAL A 129 17.12 19.32 4.44
CA VAL A 129 17.53 19.51 3.04
C VAL A 129 16.33 19.35 2.10
N GLY A 130 15.47 18.36 2.35
CA GLY A 130 14.23 18.18 1.60
C GLY A 130 13.29 19.39 1.69
N ALA A 131 13.16 20.00 2.87
CA ALA A 131 12.37 21.21 3.06
C ALA A 131 12.97 22.43 2.34
N LEU A 132 14.30 22.59 2.37
CA LEU A 132 14.99 23.67 1.66
C LEU A 132 14.87 23.53 0.14
N LEU A 133 15.03 22.32 -0.40
CA LEU A 133 14.84 22.05 -1.82
C LEU A 133 13.40 22.27 -2.27
N HIS A 134 12.42 21.86 -1.47
CA HIS A 134 11.00 22.12 -1.76
C HIS A 134 10.70 23.61 -1.79
N LEU A 135 11.30 24.39 -0.89
CA LEU A 135 11.11 25.85 -0.83
C LEU A 135 11.79 26.56 -2.01
N TYR A 136 12.98 26.12 -2.40
CA TYR A 136 13.68 26.63 -3.59
C TYR A 136 12.91 26.34 -4.89
N MET A 137 12.34 25.13 -5.01
CA MET A 137 11.61 24.71 -6.21
C MET A 137 10.21 25.34 -6.31
N LYS A 138 9.61 25.77 -5.20
CA LYS A 138 8.32 26.48 -5.16
C LYS A 138 8.43 28.00 -5.35
N TYR A 139 9.59 28.59 -5.08
CA TYR A 139 9.85 30.02 -5.28
C TYR A 139 10.27 30.38 -6.72
N LYS A 140 10.53 29.37 -7.56
CA LYS A 140 10.87 29.52 -8.98
C LYS A 140 9.68 29.14 -9.85
#